data_AF-A0A358FW53-F1
#
_entry.id   AF-A0A358FW53-F1
#
_cell.length_a   1.000
_cell.length_b   1.000
_cell.length_c   1.000
_cell.angle_alpha   90.00
_cell.angle_beta   90.00
_cell.angle_gamma   90.00
#
_symmetry.space_group_name_H-M   'P 1'
#
loop_
_entity.id
_entity.type
_entity.pdbx_description
1 polymer ?
#
loop_
_entity_poly.entity_id
_entity_poly.type
_entity_poly.pdbx_seq_one_letter_code
_entity_poly.pdbx_strand_id
1 'polypeptide(L)'
;MRALREAVKAGREGQAYLFSGPRGTGKTTTARILAKVLNCTNPSDGEPCCECDSCIAVEQGNSYDVFELDAASNNSVENIRGLIDKVSLGTPGRHKVYILDEVHMLSAGA
;
A
#
# COMPACT_ATOMS: atom_id res chain seq x y z
N MET A 1 -14.61 -4.05 3.10
CA MET A 1 -13.96 -3.74 4.40
C MET A 1 -13.94 -4.94 5.35
N ARG A 2 -15.07 -5.58 5.69
CA ARG A 2 -15.08 -6.71 6.65
C ARG A 2 -14.11 -7.85 6.33
N ALA A 3 -14.08 -8.33 5.08
CA ALA A 3 -13.17 -9.41 4.68
C ALA A 3 -11.68 -9.06 4.86
N LEU A 4 -11.30 -7.81 4.54
CA LEU A 4 -9.92 -7.33 4.68
C LEU A 4 -9.52 -7.21 6.14
N ARG A 5 -10.40 -6.65 6.97
CA ARG A 5 -10.20 -6.55 8.42
C ARG A 5 -9.98 -7.92 9.05
N GLU A 6 -10.84 -8.90 8.71
CA GLU A 6 -10.71 -10.26 9.23
C GLU A 6 -9.45 -10.97 8.71
N ALA A 7 -9.02 -10.70 7.47
CA ALA A 7 -7.76 -11.22 6.95
C ALA A 7 -6.57 -10.71 7.76
N VAL A 8 -6.51 -9.40 8.03
CA VAL A 8 -5.42 -8.79 8.83
C VAL A 8 -5.44 -9.27 10.28
N LYS A 9 -6.62 -9.38 10.92
CA LYS A 9 -6.75 -9.97 12.26
C LYS A 9 -6.22 -11.39 12.33
N ALA A 10 -6.51 -12.19 11.30
CA ALA A 10 -6.10 -13.58 11.24
C ALA A 10 -4.64 -13.77 10.78
N GLY A 11 -3.91 -12.70 10.43
CA GLY A 11 -2.57 -12.79 9.85
C GLY A 11 -2.54 -13.50 8.49
N ARG A 12 -3.64 -13.41 7.72
CA ARG A 12 -3.84 -14.05 6.42
C ARG A 12 -3.94 -13.04 5.28
N GLU A 13 -3.27 -11.91 5.44
CA GLU A 13 -3.15 -10.92 4.38
C GLU A 13 -2.48 -11.52 3.13
N GLY A 14 -3.05 -11.25 1.96
CA GLY A 14 -2.46 -11.61 0.67
C GLY A 14 -1.27 -10.71 0.32
N GLN A 15 -0.41 -11.20 -0.59
CA GLN A 15 0.75 -10.44 -1.08
C GLN A 15 0.36 -9.27 -2.00
N ALA A 16 -0.82 -9.33 -2.64
CA ALA A 16 -1.29 -8.31 -3.57
C ALA A 16 -2.81 -8.12 -3.47
N TYR A 17 -3.26 -6.88 -3.62
CA TYR A 17 -4.66 -6.50 -3.64
C TYR A 17 -4.95 -5.60 -4.84
N LEU A 18 -6.05 -5.86 -5.53
CA LEU A 18 -6.56 -4.99 -6.59
C LEU A 18 -7.87 -4.37 -6.12
N PHE A 19 -7.84 -3.05 -5.91
CA PHE A 19 -9.05 -2.28 -5.66
C PHE A 19 -9.58 -1.73 -6.99
N SER A 20 -10.79 -2.13 -7.37
CA SER A 20 -11.45 -1.68 -8.61
C SER A 20 -12.76 -0.95 -8.31
N GLY A 21 -13.13 -0.01 -9.19
CA GLY A 21 -14.36 0.77 -9.08
C GLY A 21 -14.20 2.21 -9.56
N PRO A 22 -15.31 2.96 -9.67
CA PRO A 22 -15.32 4.36 -10.12
C PRO A 22 -14.38 5.28 -9.32
N ARG A 23 -14.05 6.45 -9.90
CA ARG A 23 -13.28 7.48 -9.19
C ARG A 23 -14.07 7.97 -7.97
N GLY A 24 -13.37 8.22 -6.85
CA GLY A 24 -14.01 8.68 -5.61
C GLY A 24 -14.57 7.59 -4.70
N THR A 25 -14.46 6.29 -5.02
CA THR A 25 -14.92 5.19 -4.14
C THR A 25 -13.95 4.85 -3.00
N GLY A 26 -12.91 5.66 -2.78
CA GLY A 26 -11.95 5.46 -1.68
C GLY A 26 -10.97 4.31 -1.89
N LYS A 27 -10.63 3.95 -3.13
CA LYS A 27 -9.65 2.88 -3.45
C LYS A 27 -8.28 3.16 -2.83
N THR A 28 -7.69 4.30 -3.16
CA THR A 28 -6.39 4.76 -2.64
C THR A 28 -6.42 4.93 -1.12
N THR A 29 -7.52 5.49 -0.59
CA THR A 29 -7.74 5.61 0.85
C THR A 29 -7.75 4.24 1.54
N THR A 30 -8.44 3.25 0.97
CA THR A 30 -8.50 1.89 1.52
C THR A 30 -7.13 1.23 1.48
N ALA A 31 -6.37 1.43 0.40
CA ALA A 31 -4.99 0.94 0.29
C ALA A 31 -4.08 1.56 1.38
N ARG A 32 -4.19 2.87 1.64
CA ARG A 32 -3.44 3.54 2.72
C ARG A 32 -3.84 3.01 4.09
N ILE A 33 -5.14 2.82 4.36
CA ILE A 33 -5.61 2.26 5.63
C ILE A 33 -5.03 0.86 5.83
N LEU A 34 -5.05 0.01 4.81
CA LEU A 34 -4.43 -1.31 4.89
C LEU A 34 -2.93 -1.22 5.20
N ALA A 35 -2.20 -0.35 4.48
CA ALA A 35 -0.77 -0.13 4.71
C ALA A 35 -0.47 0.32 6.14
N LYS A 36 -1.31 1.19 6.71
CA LYS A 36 -1.21 1.60 8.13
C LYS A 36 -1.39 0.41 9.07
N VAL A 37 -2.43 -0.40 8.90
CA VAL A 37 -2.68 -1.54 9.82
C VAL A 37 -1.50 -2.51 9.79
N LEU A 38 -0.96 -2.80 8.60
CA LEU A 38 0.14 -3.75 8.40
C LEU A 38 1.45 -3.34 9.10
N ASN A 39 1.69 -2.03 9.26
CA ASN A 39 2.88 -1.48 9.91
C ASN A 39 2.59 -0.80 11.26
N CYS A 40 1.35 -0.86 11.73
CA CYS A 40 0.96 -0.30 13.02
C CYS A 40 1.63 -1.08 14.15
N THR A 41 2.16 -0.38 15.15
CA THR A 41 2.73 -0.99 16.36
C THR A 41 1.67 -1.45 17.36
N ASN A 42 0.48 -0.85 17.32
CA ASN A 42 -0.63 -1.15 18.21
C ASN A 42 -1.97 -1.29 17.45
N PRO A 43 -2.08 -2.22 16.47
CA PRO A 43 -3.33 -2.41 15.75
C PRO A 43 -4.40 -3.01 16.68
N SER A 44 -5.64 -2.54 16.55
CA SER A 44 -6.77 -3.02 17.35
C SER A 44 -7.93 -3.39 16.45
N ASP A 45 -8.47 -4.60 16.61
CA ASP A 45 -9.58 -5.12 15.82
C ASP A 45 -9.39 -4.97 14.28
N GLY A 46 -8.16 -5.15 13.80
CA GLY A 46 -7.82 -4.99 12.36
C GLY A 46 -7.91 -3.55 11.85
N GLU A 47 -7.86 -2.57 12.76
CA GLU A 47 -7.75 -1.14 12.48
C GLU A 47 -6.40 -0.59 12.94
N PRO A 48 -5.89 0.47 12.30
CA PRO A 48 -4.67 1.14 12.74
C PRO A 48 -4.97 2.05 13.93
N CYS A 49 -4.02 2.22 14.85
CA CYS A 49 -4.21 3.11 16.00
C CYS A 49 -4.25 4.60 15.62
N CYS A 50 -3.73 4.96 14.44
CA CYS A 50 -3.65 6.33 13.94
C CYS A 50 -2.80 7.31 14.78
N GLU A 51 -2.13 6.85 15.83
CA GLU A 51 -1.35 7.69 16.76
C GLU A 51 0.13 7.31 16.84
N CYS A 52 0.53 6.12 16.40
CA CYS A 52 1.94 5.72 16.40
C CYS A 52 2.72 6.32 15.23
N ASP A 53 4.04 6.40 15.36
CA ASP A 53 4.94 6.99 14.36
C ASP A 53 4.73 6.42 12.96
N SER A 54 4.53 5.11 12.85
CA SER A 54 4.23 4.43 11.58
C SER A 54 2.92 4.92 10.96
N CYS A 55 1.84 4.98 11.74
CA CYS A 55 0.54 5.45 11.26
C CYS A 55 0.59 6.93 10.83
N ILE A 56 1.30 7.76 11.58
CA ILE A 56 1.50 9.17 11.30
C ILE A 56 2.35 9.35 10.04
N ALA A 57 3.47 8.63 9.91
CA ALA A 57 4.34 8.71 8.75
C ALA A 57 3.62 8.30 7.46
N VAL A 58 2.78 7.26 7.50
CA VAL A 58 1.96 6.86 6.34
C VAL A 58 0.92 7.91 6.01
N GLU A 59 0.27 8.53 7.00
CA GLU A 59 -0.69 9.62 6.75
C GLU A 59 -0.03 10.85 6.11
N GLN A 60 1.19 11.18 6.55
CA GLN A 60 1.97 12.31 6.04
C GLN A 60 2.67 12.01 4.70
N GLY A 61 2.61 10.77 4.21
CA GLY A 61 3.30 10.36 2.98
C GLY A 61 4.83 10.31 3.11
N ASN A 62 5.36 10.20 4.33
CA ASN A 62 6.80 10.16 4.63
C ASN A 62 7.22 8.85 5.30
N SER A 63 6.51 7.76 5.01
CA SER A 63 6.87 6.43 5.50
C SER A 63 8.01 5.83 4.68
N TYR A 64 8.98 5.21 5.36
CA TYR A 64 10.03 4.43 4.70
C TYR A 64 9.55 3.08 4.19
N ASP A 65 8.42 2.59 4.71
CA ASP A 65 7.89 1.26 4.43
C ASP A 65 6.71 1.30 3.45
N VAL A 66 6.15 2.47 3.17
CA VAL A 66 4.97 2.64 2.30
C VAL A 66 5.29 3.61 1.18
N PHE A 67 5.22 3.12 -0.05
CA PHE A 67 5.52 3.89 -1.26
C PHE A 67 4.25 4.04 -2.08
N GLU A 68 3.80 5.27 -2.27
CA GLU A 68 2.66 5.58 -3.14
C GLU A 68 3.19 6.11 -4.48
N LEU A 69 2.77 5.46 -5.56
CA LEU A 69 3.21 5.75 -6.92
C LEU A 69 2.01 5.96 -7.81
N ASP A 70 1.98 7.11 -8.45
CA ASP A 70 1.07 7.37 -9.54
C ASP A 70 1.58 6.68 -10.81
N ALA A 71 0.87 5.64 -11.25
CA ALA A 71 1.21 4.88 -12.43
C ALA A 71 1.01 5.67 -13.74
N ALA A 72 0.21 6.75 -13.73
CA ALA A 72 0.11 7.65 -14.88
C ALA A 72 1.42 8.43 -15.10
N SER A 73 2.08 8.84 -14.01
CA SER A 73 3.34 9.58 -14.03
C SER A 73 4.57 8.69 -14.20
N ASN A 74 4.48 7.40 -13.85
CA ASN A 74 5.57 6.42 -13.92
C ASN A 74 5.22 5.24 -14.87
N ASN A 75 4.60 5.53 -16.01
CA ASN A 75 3.97 4.55 -16.90
C ASN A 75 4.92 3.64 -17.70
N SER A 76 6.24 3.86 -17.64
CA SER A 76 7.23 3.10 -18.40
C SER A 76 7.52 1.75 -17.75
N VAL A 77 7.65 0.70 -18.57
CA VAL A 77 8.02 -0.66 -18.09
C VAL A 77 9.35 -0.63 -17.31
N GLU A 78 10.29 0.21 -17.71
CA GLU A 78 11.57 0.41 -17.01
C GLU A 78 11.39 0.95 -15.58
N ASN A 79 10.43 1.85 -15.35
CA ASN A 79 10.15 2.38 -14.01
C ASN A 79 9.62 1.29 -13.08
N ILE A 80 8.77 0.39 -13.60
CA ILE A 80 8.28 -0.77 -12.85
C ILE A 80 9.42 -1.76 -12.56
N ARG A 81 10.30 -2.04 -13.53
CA ARG A 81 11.45 -2.93 -13.30
C ARG A 81 12.38 -2.37 -12.22
N GLY A 82 12.69 -1.07 -12.29
CA GLY A 82 13.48 -0.41 -11.25
C GLY A 82 12.79 -0.38 -9.89
N LEU A 83 11.45 -0.39 -9.85
CA LEU A 83 10.69 -0.56 -8.61
C LEU A 83 10.91 -1.95 -8.02
N ILE A 84 10.80 -3.00 -8.84
CA ILE A 84 10.97 -4.40 -8.43
C ILE A 84 12.35 -4.60 -7.80
N ASP A 85 13.41 -4.03 -8.39
CA ASP A 85 14.77 -4.10 -7.81
C ASP A 85 14.87 -3.42 -6.43
N LYS A 86 14.15 -2.31 -6.22
CA LYS A 86 14.09 -1.62 -4.91
C LYS A 86 13.31 -2.42 -3.87
N VAL A 87 12.41 -3.31 -4.27
CA VAL A 87 11.64 -4.15 -3.35
C VAL A 87 12.56 -5.12 -2.59
N SER A 88 13.65 -5.57 -3.22
CA SER A 88 14.61 -6.50 -2.61
C SER A 88 15.42 -5.91 -1.44
N LEU A 89 15.36 -4.59 -1.25
CA LEU A 89 16.00 -3.92 -0.10
C LEU A 89 15.15 -4.10 1.16
N GLY A 90 15.81 -4.50 2.26
CA GLY A 90 15.19 -4.67 3.57
C GLY A 90 14.45 -3.42 4.06
N THR A 91 13.48 -3.60 4.94
CA THR A 91 12.57 -2.54 5.40
C THR A 91 12.64 -2.45 6.94
N PRO A 92 12.65 -1.24 7.53
CA PRO A 92 12.67 -1.09 8.98
C PRO A 92 11.35 -1.52 9.65
N GLY A 93 10.23 -1.44 8.93
CA GLY A 93 8.92 -1.89 9.40
C GLY A 93 8.67 -3.39 9.20
N ARG A 94 7.42 -3.81 9.44
CA ARG A 94 7.02 -5.21 9.30
C ARG A 94 6.74 -5.57 7.83
N HIS A 95 6.17 -4.64 7.07
CA HIS A 95 5.75 -4.83 5.69
C HIS A 95 6.23 -3.68 4.82
N LYS A 96 6.82 -3.99 3.67
CA LYS A 96 7.09 -3.02 2.62
C LYS A 96 5.91 -2.99 1.65
N VAL A 97 5.18 -1.89 1.60
CA VAL A 97 3.92 -1.76 0.86
C VAL A 97 4.11 -0.79 -0.30
N TYR A 98 3.72 -1.22 -1.50
CA TYR A 98 3.68 -0.38 -2.69
C TYR A 98 2.23 -0.17 -3.10
N ILE A 99 1.77 1.09 -3.10
CA ILE A 99 0.45 1.49 -3.56
C ILE A 99 0.62 2.06 -4.96
N LEU A 100 0.07 1.37 -5.95
CA LEU A 100 0.05 1.82 -7.34
C LEU A 100 -1.35 2.39 -7.63
N ASP A 101 -1.43 3.70 -7.85
CA ASP A 101 -2.68 4.36 -8.25
C ASP A 101 -2.78 4.46 -9.78
N GLU A 102 -4.01 4.44 -10.31
CA GLU A 102 -4.34 4.53 -11.73
C GLU A 102 -3.56 3.54 -12.63
N VAL A 103 -3.37 2.30 -12.16
CA VAL A 103 -2.63 1.22 -12.86
C VAL A 103 -3.09 0.91 -14.29
N HIS A 104 -4.31 1.33 -14.67
CA HIS A 104 -4.80 1.21 -16.04
C HIS A 104 -4.03 2.09 -17.04
N MET A 105 -3.27 3.06 -16.54
CA MET A 105 -2.38 3.93 -17.33
C MET A 105 -1.00 3.32 -17.59
N LEU A 106 -0.69 2.15 -17.00
CA LEU A 106 0.54 1.43 -17.31
C LEU A 106 0.50 0.96 -18.77
N SER A 107 1.50 1.37 -19.56
CA SER A 107 1.57 0.90 -20.95
C SER A 107 1.97 -0.57 -20.94
N ALA A 108 1.22 -1.38 -21.68
CA ALA A 108 1.74 -2.66 -22.14
C ALA A 108 2.92 -2.30 -23.06
N GLY A 109 4.14 -2.60 -22.61
CA GLY A 109 5.36 -2.28 -23.35
C GLY A 109 5.18 -2.59 -24.84
N ALA A 110 5.48 -1.60 -25.67
CA ALA A 110 5.73 -1.84 -27.08
C ALA A 110 6.98 -2.73 -27.24
#